data_AF-G5JGS3-F1
#
_entry.id   AF-G5JGS3-F1
#
_cell.length_a   1.000
_cell.length_b   1.000
_cell.length_c   1.000
_cell.angle_alpha   90.00
_cell.angle_beta   90.00
_cell.angle_gamma   90.00
#
_symmetry.space_group_name_H-M   'P 1'
#
loop_
_entity.id
_entity.type
_entity.pdbx_description
1 polymer ?
#
loop_
_entity_poly.entity_id
_entity_poly.type
_entity_poly.pdbx_seq_one_letter_code
_entity_poly.pdbx_strand_id
1 'polypeptide(L)'
;MKQTFITLGEGLTDLFEFMTLIEYNHQRIDKIVYFHSPQSPKALSSVSIIMQPTSGNHFQAFYTMINALKYPYPQSNQKFDMINKTAAQYHIPVFGIDVQPPEAFHDLQLYYNYLTSVLRLQKWIPELQ
;
A
#
# COMPACT_ATOMS: atom_id res chain seq x y z
N MET A 1 -3.09 -12.75 -15.20
CA MET A 1 -2.93 -12.80 -13.72
C MET A 1 -3.95 -11.87 -13.05
N LYS A 2 -4.65 -12.29 -11.99
CA LYS A 2 -5.55 -11.40 -11.23
C LYS A 2 -4.76 -10.60 -10.18
N GLN A 3 -4.83 -9.27 -10.24
CA GLN A 3 -4.26 -8.35 -9.25
C GLN A 3 -5.40 -7.80 -8.38
N THR A 4 -5.27 -7.81 -7.06
CA THR A 4 -6.39 -7.40 -6.19
C THR A 4 -5.89 -6.69 -4.93
N PHE A 5 -6.49 -5.52 -4.67
CA PHE A 5 -6.41 -4.85 -3.38
C PHE A 5 -7.24 -5.61 -2.35
N ILE A 6 -6.60 -6.00 -1.25
CA ILE A 6 -7.24 -6.64 -0.10
C ILE A 6 -7.17 -5.64 1.06
N THR A 7 -8.30 -5.03 1.40
CA THR A 7 -8.40 -4.02 2.44
C THR A 7 -8.41 -4.66 3.81
N LEU A 8 -7.52 -4.22 4.72
CA LEU A 8 -7.53 -4.67 6.12
C LEU A 8 -8.49 -3.81 6.95
N GLY A 9 -8.14 -2.53 7.11
CA GLY A 9 -8.84 -1.54 7.91
C GLY A 9 -7.95 -0.30 8.12
N GLU A 10 -8.39 0.65 8.93
CA GLU A 10 -7.70 1.95 9.15
C GLU A 10 -7.17 2.11 10.59
N GLY A 11 -7.56 1.21 11.49
CA GLY A 11 -7.37 1.30 12.94
C GLY A 11 -5.97 0.92 13.41
N LEU A 12 -5.77 1.00 14.72
CA LEU A 12 -4.52 0.56 15.36
C LEU A 12 -4.37 -0.97 15.34
N THR A 13 -5.47 -1.72 15.50
CA THR A 13 -5.46 -3.18 15.39
C THR A 13 -5.03 -3.63 14.00
N ASP A 14 -5.54 -2.97 12.96
CA ASP A 14 -5.20 -3.26 11.56
C ASP A 14 -3.72 -2.97 11.25
N LEU A 15 -3.12 -1.98 11.93
CA LEU A 15 -1.68 -1.72 11.82
C LEU A 15 -0.84 -2.90 12.33
N PHE A 16 -1.24 -3.51 13.44
CA PHE A 16 -0.54 -4.69 13.95
C PHE A 16 -0.68 -5.87 13.00
N GLU A 17 -1.87 -6.11 12.43
CA GLU A 17 -2.04 -7.14 11.39
C GLU A 17 -1.19 -6.84 10.15
N PHE A 18 -1.14 -5.58 9.71
CA PHE A 18 -0.30 -5.15 8.58
C PHE A 18 1.19 -5.42 8.85
N MET A 19 1.68 -5.16 10.07
CA MET A 19 3.06 -5.48 10.45
C MET A 19 3.30 -6.99 10.56
N THR A 20 2.34 -7.76 11.06
CA THR A 20 2.39 -9.23 11.08
C THR A 20 2.51 -9.78 9.66
N LEU A 21 1.77 -9.22 8.70
CA LEU A 21 1.91 -9.60 7.29
C LEU A 21 3.32 -9.35 6.77
N ILE A 22 3.96 -8.23 7.15
CA ILE A 22 5.36 -7.96 6.82
C ILE A 22 6.27 -9.04 7.42
N GLU A 23 6.18 -9.27 8.73
CA GLU A 23 7.04 -10.20 9.45
C GLU A 23 6.95 -11.64 8.90
N TYR A 24 5.75 -12.16 8.72
CA TYR A 24 5.56 -13.56 8.35
C TYR A 24 5.61 -13.83 6.84
N ASN A 25 5.44 -12.80 6.00
CA ASN A 25 5.45 -12.97 4.54
C ASN A 25 6.60 -12.26 3.82
N HIS A 26 7.57 -11.68 4.54
CA HIS A 26 8.66 -10.88 3.96
C HIS A 26 9.33 -11.49 2.73
N GLN A 27 9.54 -12.81 2.69
CA GLN A 27 10.17 -13.49 1.55
C GLN A 27 9.38 -13.37 0.23
N ARG A 28 8.06 -13.16 0.34
CA ARG A 28 7.16 -12.98 -0.80
C ARG A 28 6.79 -11.51 -1.02
N ILE A 29 7.18 -10.60 -0.14
CA ILE A 29 6.90 -9.18 -0.35
C ILE A 29 7.83 -8.66 -1.43
N ASP A 30 7.25 -8.03 -2.44
CA ASP A 30 7.99 -7.34 -3.50
C ASP A 30 8.39 -5.94 -3.04
N LYS A 31 7.41 -5.18 -2.51
CA LYS A 31 7.62 -3.82 -2.02
C LYS A 31 6.45 -3.34 -1.15
N ILE A 32 6.70 -2.28 -0.38
CA ILE A 32 5.65 -1.50 0.28
C ILE A 32 5.53 -0.16 -0.44
N VAL A 33 4.29 0.28 -0.70
CA VAL A 33 4.01 1.54 -1.39
C VAL A 33 3.06 2.38 -0.55
N TYR A 34 3.46 3.62 -0.28
CA TYR A 34 2.59 4.65 0.25
C TYR A 34 1.91 5.43 -0.89
N PHE A 35 0.61 5.66 -0.72
CA PHE A 35 -0.21 6.48 -1.58
C PHE A 35 -0.64 7.71 -0.81
N HIS A 36 0.04 8.82 -1.07
CA HIS A 36 -0.14 10.07 -0.35
C HIS A 36 -1.19 10.94 -1.02
N SER A 37 -2.05 11.59 -0.25
CA SER A 37 -2.99 12.59 -0.79
C SER A 37 -2.81 13.91 -0.06
N PRO A 38 -1.65 14.59 -0.20
CA PRO A 38 -1.33 15.80 0.56
C PRO A 38 -2.27 16.97 0.23
N GLN A 39 -2.87 16.96 -0.96
CA GLN A 39 -3.82 17.98 -1.41
C GLN A 39 -5.26 17.75 -0.93
N SER A 40 -5.53 16.64 -0.25
CA SER A 40 -6.86 16.39 0.32
C SER A 40 -7.05 17.19 1.62
N PRO A 41 -8.29 17.57 1.99
CA PRO A 41 -8.54 18.33 3.23
C PRO A 41 -8.01 17.66 4.49
N LYS A 42 -7.88 16.33 4.50
CA LYS A 42 -7.38 15.55 5.64
C LYS A 42 -5.88 15.25 5.54
N ALA A 43 -5.25 15.46 4.37
CA ALA A 43 -3.85 15.13 4.09
C ALA A 43 -3.44 13.75 4.65
N LEU A 44 -4.13 12.70 4.20
CA LEU A 44 -3.90 11.32 4.66
C LEU A 44 -3.05 10.55 3.66
N SER A 45 -2.55 9.40 4.10
CA SER A 45 -1.83 8.45 3.26
C SER A 45 -2.37 7.04 3.48
N SER A 46 -2.56 6.33 2.38
CA SER A 46 -2.80 4.90 2.36
C SER A 46 -1.46 4.17 2.21
N VAL A 47 -1.42 2.88 2.54
CA VAL A 47 -0.22 2.06 2.41
C VAL A 47 -0.59 0.65 1.97
N SER A 48 0.20 0.08 1.07
CA SER A 48 0.00 -1.28 0.56
C SER A 48 1.29 -2.10 0.61
N ILE A 49 1.17 -3.37 1.06
CA ILE A 49 2.15 -4.43 0.80
C ILE A 49 1.82 -5.02 -0.57
N ILE A 50 2.74 -4.90 -1.51
CA ILE A 50 2.65 -5.55 -2.81
C ILE A 50 3.38 -6.89 -2.72
N MET A 51 2.64 -7.98 -2.90
CA MET A 51 3.21 -9.33 -2.91
C MET A 51 3.78 -9.66 -4.29
N GLN A 52 4.78 -10.54 -4.33
CA GLN A 52 5.13 -11.27 -5.53
C GLN A 52 3.92 -12.11 -6.00
N PRO A 53 3.73 -12.29 -7.33
CA PRO A 53 2.74 -13.21 -7.87
C PRO A 53 2.78 -14.58 -7.21
N THR A 54 1.63 -15.23 -7.05
CA THR A 54 1.57 -16.64 -6.63
C THR A 54 2.28 -17.53 -7.64
N SER A 55 2.68 -18.73 -7.21
CA SER A 55 3.08 -19.81 -8.12
C SER A 55 2.06 -19.97 -9.26
N GLY A 56 2.56 -20.12 -10.49
CA GLY A 56 1.74 -20.18 -11.70
C GLY A 56 1.23 -18.83 -12.22
N ASN A 57 1.62 -17.70 -11.61
CA ASN A 57 1.26 -16.34 -12.03
C ASN A 57 -0.26 -16.09 -12.10
N HIS A 58 -1.03 -16.78 -11.25
CA HIS A 58 -2.48 -16.69 -11.25
C HIS A 58 -3.00 -15.48 -10.48
N PHE A 59 -2.34 -15.10 -9.38
CA PHE A 59 -2.82 -14.06 -8.47
C PHE A 59 -1.70 -13.20 -7.87
N GLN A 60 -1.97 -11.92 -7.64
CA GLN A 60 -1.09 -11.01 -6.92
C GLN A 60 -1.92 -10.16 -5.94
N ALA A 61 -1.57 -10.24 -4.65
CA ALA A 61 -2.27 -9.55 -3.58
C ALA A 61 -1.61 -8.20 -3.26
N PHE A 62 -2.42 -7.17 -3.05
CA PHE A 62 -2.02 -5.88 -2.52
C PHE A 62 -2.74 -5.63 -1.17
N TYR A 63 -2.14 -6.05 -0.06
CA TYR A 63 -2.75 -5.84 1.27
C TYR A 63 -2.66 -4.38 1.65
N THR A 64 -3.79 -3.74 1.92
CA THR A 64 -3.88 -2.28 1.92
C THR A 64 -4.63 -1.75 3.13
N MET A 65 -4.08 -0.71 3.74
CA MET A 65 -4.79 0.16 4.69
C MET A 65 -5.06 1.49 3.99
N ILE A 66 -6.34 1.87 3.87
CA ILE A 66 -6.74 3.13 3.21
C ILE A 66 -6.71 4.26 4.23
N ASN A 67 -6.21 5.44 3.85
CA ASN A 67 -6.23 6.66 4.67
C ASN A 67 -5.70 6.45 6.11
N ALA A 68 -4.80 5.50 6.29
CA ALA A 68 -4.46 4.91 7.57
C ALA A 68 -3.53 5.76 8.44
N LEU A 69 -2.78 6.67 7.84
CA LEU A 69 -1.83 7.55 8.51
C LEU A 69 -1.94 8.99 8.00
N LYS A 70 -1.53 9.95 8.83
CA LYS A 70 -1.33 11.33 8.38
C LYS A 70 -0.20 11.36 7.35
N TYR A 71 -0.26 12.29 6.41
CA TYR A 71 0.83 12.53 5.46
C TYR A 71 2.14 12.77 6.24
N PRO A 72 3.20 11.98 5.99
CA PRO A 72 4.36 11.89 6.88
C PRO A 72 5.46 12.93 6.57
N TYR A 73 5.15 13.94 5.76
CA TYR A 73 6.12 14.97 5.36
C TYR A 73 5.61 16.38 5.69
N PRO A 74 6.48 17.29 6.17
CA PRO A 74 7.90 17.08 6.50
C PRO A 74 8.12 16.35 7.84
N GLN A 75 7.06 16.18 8.65
CA GLN A 75 7.12 15.54 9.96
C GLN A 75 6.51 14.15 9.91
N SER A 76 7.28 13.15 10.35
CA SER A 76 6.82 11.77 10.44
C SER A 76 5.72 11.59 11.49
N ASN A 77 5.13 10.40 11.52
CA ASN A 77 4.21 9.97 12.55
C ASN A 77 4.45 8.51 12.94
N GLN A 78 3.97 8.14 14.13
CA GLN A 78 4.24 6.83 14.74
C GLN A 78 3.87 5.64 13.83
N LYS A 79 2.72 5.69 13.12
CA LYS A 79 2.32 4.60 12.22
C LYS A 79 3.29 4.45 11.05
N PHE A 80 3.69 5.58 10.45
CA PHE A 80 4.70 5.60 9.39
C PHE A 80 6.04 5.03 9.88
N ASP A 81 6.53 5.48 11.03
CA ASP A 81 7.80 5.03 11.60
C ASP A 81 7.79 3.54 11.93
N MET A 82 6.69 3.03 12.48
CA MET A 82 6.53 1.61 12.80
C MET A 82 6.59 0.74 11.55
N ILE A 83 5.85 1.08 10.49
CA ILE A 83 5.85 0.32 9.24
C ILE A 83 7.25 0.34 8.61
N ASN A 84 7.89 1.50 8.52
CA ASN A 84 9.21 1.62 7.90
C ASN A 84 10.29 0.88 8.70
N LYS A 85 10.23 0.91 10.04
CA LYS A 85 11.14 0.14 10.88
C LYS A 85 10.98 -1.37 10.65
N THR A 86 9.74 -1.86 10.59
CA THR A 86 9.46 -3.28 10.31
C THR A 86 9.92 -3.67 8.90
N ALA A 87 9.64 -2.84 7.89
CA ALA A 87 10.10 -3.07 6.52
C ALA A 87 11.65 -3.13 6.43
N ALA A 88 12.34 -2.22 7.10
CA ALA A 88 13.80 -2.16 7.14
C ALA A 88 14.42 -3.40 7.78
N GLN A 89 13.80 -3.95 8.83
CA GLN A 89 14.25 -5.19 9.48
C GLN A 89 14.33 -6.38 8.51
N TYR A 90 13.43 -6.43 7.53
CA TYR A 90 13.38 -7.49 6.52
C TYR A 90 13.91 -7.06 5.15
N HIS A 91 14.58 -5.91 5.04
CA HIS A 91 15.15 -5.37 3.80
C HIS A 91 14.13 -5.19 2.67
N ILE A 92 12.87 -4.90 3.02
CA ILE A 92 11.81 -4.68 2.05
C ILE A 92 11.91 -3.26 1.50
N PRO A 93 11.93 -3.07 0.17
CA PRO A 93 11.95 -1.74 -0.41
C PRO A 93 10.62 -1.02 -0.17
N VAL A 94 10.71 0.26 0.20
CA VAL A 94 9.57 1.12 0.50
C VAL A 94 9.58 2.32 -0.45
N PHE A 95 8.43 2.59 -1.07
CA PHE A 95 8.24 3.71 -2.00
C PHE A 95 7.05 4.57 -1.58
N GLY A 96 7.00 5.79 -2.09
CA GLY A 96 5.89 6.72 -1.90
C GLY A 96 5.54 7.45 -3.19
N ILE A 97 4.26 7.71 -3.40
CA ILE A 97 3.76 8.48 -4.54
C ILE A 97 2.53 9.30 -4.14
N ASP A 98 2.45 10.52 -4.66
CA ASP A 98 1.27 11.38 -4.53
C ASP A 98 0.16 10.94 -5.49
N VAL A 99 -1.05 10.83 -4.98
CA VAL A 99 -2.25 10.37 -5.68
C VAL A 99 -3.50 11.15 -5.27
N GLN A 100 -4.56 11.04 -6.06
CA GLN A 100 -5.89 11.53 -5.67
C GLN A 100 -6.43 10.76 -4.45
N PRO A 101 -7.13 11.43 -3.52
CA PRO A 101 -7.70 10.76 -2.35
C PRO A 101 -8.82 9.80 -2.74
N PRO A 102 -9.08 8.75 -1.94
CA PRO A 102 -10.22 7.84 -2.16
C PRO A 102 -11.56 8.57 -2.30
N GLU A 103 -11.75 9.67 -1.55
CA GLU A 103 -12.95 10.50 -1.57
C GLU A 103 -13.22 11.20 -2.92
N ALA A 104 -12.25 11.24 -3.83
CA ALA A 104 -12.44 11.77 -5.19
C ALA A 104 -13.16 10.78 -6.12
N PHE A 105 -13.41 9.55 -5.67
CA PHE A 105 -14.02 8.47 -6.44
C PHE A 105 -15.37 8.08 -5.87
N HIS A 106 -16.28 7.61 -6.72
CA HIS A 106 -17.62 7.20 -6.31
C HIS A 106 -17.61 5.96 -5.39
N ASP A 107 -16.65 5.07 -5.61
CA ASP A 107 -16.46 3.86 -4.82
C ASP A 107 -14.96 3.46 -4.78
N LEU A 108 -14.63 2.53 -3.87
CA LEU A 108 -13.27 2.04 -3.70
C LEU A 108 -12.77 1.20 -4.89
N GLN A 109 -13.66 0.59 -5.67
CA GLN A 109 -13.25 -0.19 -6.83
C GLN A 109 -12.68 0.72 -7.93
N LEU A 110 -13.30 1.88 -8.17
CA LEU A 110 -12.76 2.91 -9.07
C LEU A 110 -11.43 3.46 -8.56
N TYR A 111 -11.32 3.73 -7.26
CA TYR A 111 -10.06 4.15 -6.65
C TYR A 111 -8.95 3.09 -6.85
N TYR A 112 -9.24 1.80 -6.66
CA TYR A 112 -8.29 0.73 -6.89
C TYR A 112 -7.90 0.55 -8.36
N ASN A 113 -8.82 0.77 -9.31
CA ASN A 113 -8.49 0.80 -10.73
C ASN A 113 -7.52 1.94 -11.06
N TYR A 114 -7.74 3.11 -10.45
CA TYR A 114 -6.82 4.24 -10.55
C TYR A 114 -5.45 3.92 -9.95
N LEU A 115 -5.38 3.41 -8.71
CA LEU A 115 -4.11 3.04 -8.09
C LEU A 115 -3.36 1.97 -8.91
N THR A 116 -4.08 0.98 -9.44
CA THR A 116 -3.48 -0.02 -10.34
C THR A 116 -2.82 0.64 -11.55
N SER A 117 -3.49 1.63 -12.14
CA SER A 117 -2.96 2.38 -13.29
C SER A 117 -1.70 3.17 -12.90
N VAL A 118 -1.71 3.84 -11.75
CA VAL A 118 -0.54 4.54 -11.18
C VAL A 118 0.63 3.59 -10.98
N LEU A 119 0.41 2.43 -10.36
CA LEU A 119 1.46 1.43 -10.11
C LEU A 119 2.08 0.90 -11.42
N ARG A 120 1.27 0.71 -12.47
CA ARG A 120 1.76 0.29 -13.79
C ARG A 120 2.58 1.37 -14.48
N LEU A 121 2.16 2.64 -14.40
CA LEU A 121 2.94 3.75 -14.95
C LEU A 121 4.33 3.85 -14.31
N GLN A 122 4.43 3.53 -13.01
CA GLN A 122 5.71 3.44 -12.29
C GLN A 122 6.49 2.14 -12.56
N LYS A 123 5.94 1.21 -13.34
CA LYS A 123 6.47 -0.15 -13.53
C LYS A 123 6.69 -0.91 -12.22
N TRP A 124 5.89 -0.60 -11.19
CA TRP A 124 5.99 -1.22 -9.88
C TRP A 124 5.21 -2.52 -9.76
N ILE A 125 4.27 -2.78 -10.66
CA ILE A 125 3.58 -4.06 -10.80
C ILE A 125 3.63 -4.52 -12.28
N PRO A 126 3.51 -5.83 -12.56
CA PRO A 126 3.43 -6.34 -13.92
C PRO A 126 2.27 -5.72 -14.72
N GLU A 127 2.49 -5.59 -16.03
CA GLU A 127 1.45 -5.23 -16.99
C GLU A 127 0.35 -6.32 -17.04
N LEU A 128 -0.85 -5.95 -17.52
CA LEU A 128 -1.87 -6.95 -17.81
C LEU A 128 -1.36 -7.87 -18.91
N GLN A 129 -1.29 -9.16 -18.60
CA GLN A 129 -1.21 -10.23 -19.59
C GLN A 129 -2.61 -10.52 -20.12
#